data_AF-A0A553V2S6-F1
#
_entry.id   AF-A0A553V2S6-F1
#
_cell.length_a   1.000
_cell.length_b   1.000
_cell.length_c   1.000
_cell.angle_alpha   90.00
_cell.angle_beta   90.00
_cell.angle_gamma   90.00
#
_symmetry.space_group_name_H-M   'P 1'
#
loop_
_entity.id
_entity.type
_entity.pdbx_description
1 polymer ?
#
loop_
_entity_poly.entity_id
_entity_poly.type
_entity_poly.pdbx_seq_one_letter_code
_entity_poly.pdbx_strand_id
1 'polypeptide(L)'
;MTGPRKTSNPTRKLKLRRPEPQAPAAPKAGYFEITPAELPPRLDRLTALTKSGVRGAPGIDGAQALLTETLMRQRVKGEVLDLTALGGLLASLTGVTLRAVEGSAPALAVLRAANLSPQVAAPGDTLERSPTVTLILAGDRGNAYIQAQVAWAHACTPPGGILYLAGDKDKGFDRYVRAASAVFGIGETIAKDGGLRVAKLVRRPGPTPPQPAPETYEHDGLKVVALPGVFSAAKIDKATALLLRTVEGLELGGKTVLDLGCGAGVIGAWAAKQGAAVTLADADLSSVRSAEQTLAANQLTGEVIHSDVDAALGERTFDLILSNPPFHVGRGVVLDVAAEFLATAQRRLNAEGVAYFVANDFLPYEKPLSSWATVEEVVREGGFKVLRAVRK
;
A
#
# COMPACT_ATOMS: atom_id res chain seq x y z
N MET A 1 -67.38 3.71 18.96
CA MET A 1 -66.33 3.32 18.00
C MET A 1 -65.14 4.26 18.18
N THR A 2 -64.13 3.82 18.93
CA THR A 2 -62.93 4.60 19.27
C THR A 2 -61.77 4.15 18.38
N GLY A 3 -61.34 5.00 17.46
CA GLY A 3 -60.17 4.78 16.61
C GLY A 3 -58.84 4.99 17.37
N PRO A 4 -57.74 4.36 16.93
CA PRO A 4 -56.48 4.40 17.68
C PRO A 4 -55.69 5.70 17.40
N ARG A 5 -55.23 6.34 18.49
CA ARG A 5 -54.30 7.49 18.45
C ARG A 5 -52.87 7.01 18.14
N LYS A 6 -52.27 7.55 17.08
CA LYS A 6 -50.83 7.47 16.81
C LYS A 6 -50.07 8.39 17.76
N THR A 7 -49.12 7.86 18.52
CA THR A 7 -48.15 8.65 19.29
C THR A 7 -46.86 8.80 18.48
N SER A 8 -46.52 10.03 18.12
CA SER A 8 -45.24 10.40 17.52
C SER A 8 -44.19 10.59 18.63
N ASN A 9 -43.03 9.97 18.47
CA ASN A 9 -41.90 10.10 19.40
C ASN A 9 -40.92 11.16 18.85
N PRO A 10 -40.51 12.20 19.60
CA PRO A 10 -39.66 13.25 19.07
C PRO A 10 -38.19 12.80 19.00
N THR A 11 -37.55 13.04 17.85
CA THR A 11 -36.12 12.80 17.57
C THR A 11 -35.20 13.56 18.52
N ARG A 12 -34.41 12.83 19.34
CA ARG A 12 -33.27 13.38 20.10
C ARG A 12 -32.14 13.78 19.13
N LYS A 13 -31.86 15.07 18.99
CA LYS A 13 -30.65 15.57 18.31
C LYS A 13 -29.42 15.28 19.19
N LEU A 14 -28.50 14.46 18.70
CA LEU A 14 -27.17 14.25 19.31
C LEU A 14 -26.38 15.57 19.22
N LYS A 15 -26.06 16.19 20.36
CA LYS A 15 -25.11 17.32 20.41
C LYS A 15 -23.69 16.74 20.37
N LEU A 16 -22.99 16.94 19.25
CA LEU A 16 -21.55 16.69 19.14
C LEU A 16 -20.80 17.61 20.12
N ARG A 17 -20.08 17.02 21.10
CA ARG A 17 -19.14 17.75 21.96
C ARG A 17 -17.95 18.19 21.10
N ARG A 18 -17.51 19.44 21.28
CA ARG A 18 -16.23 19.91 20.71
C ARG A 18 -15.08 19.13 21.35
N PRO A 19 -14.05 18.71 20.58
CA PRO A 19 -12.86 18.10 21.14
C PRO A 19 -12.14 19.09 22.06
N GLU A 20 -11.64 18.62 23.20
CA GLU A 20 -10.73 19.39 24.04
C GLU A 20 -9.42 19.68 23.28
N PRO A 21 -8.78 20.84 23.52
CA PRO A 21 -7.54 21.20 22.84
C PRO A 21 -6.42 20.21 23.23
N GLN A 22 -5.92 19.48 22.24
CA GLN A 22 -4.73 18.62 22.38
C GLN A 22 -3.49 19.48 22.62
N ALA A 23 -2.58 18.99 23.46
CA ALA A 23 -1.24 19.54 23.61
C ALA A 23 -0.57 19.70 22.23
N PRO A 24 0.31 20.71 22.02
CA PRO A 24 0.95 20.92 20.74
C PRO A 24 1.67 19.65 20.30
N ALA A 25 1.30 19.12 19.14
CA ALA A 25 1.95 17.97 18.56
C ALA A 25 3.44 18.29 18.36
N ALA A 26 4.31 17.33 18.67
CA ALA A 26 5.72 17.41 18.30
C ALA A 26 5.85 17.74 16.79
N PRO A 27 6.90 18.48 16.37
CA PRO A 27 7.10 18.77 14.96
C PRO A 27 7.09 17.47 14.16
N LYS A 28 6.26 17.44 13.11
CA LYS A 28 6.07 16.25 12.29
C LYS A 28 7.37 16.01 11.50
N ALA A 29 7.94 14.81 11.63
CA ALA A 29 9.10 14.40 10.86
C ALA A 29 8.86 14.56 9.35
N GLY A 30 9.91 14.87 8.57
CA GLY A 30 9.81 14.95 7.11
C GLY A 30 9.34 13.61 6.51
N TYR A 31 8.74 13.62 5.31
CA TYR A 31 8.21 12.39 4.71
C TYR A 31 9.27 11.27 4.56
N PHE A 32 10.49 11.65 4.16
CA PHE A 32 11.62 10.73 4.00
C PHE A 32 12.41 10.48 5.28
N GLU A 33 12.10 11.19 6.36
CA GLU A 33 12.81 11.05 7.63
C GLU A 33 12.48 9.69 8.27
N ILE A 34 13.54 8.94 8.60
CA ILE A 34 13.43 7.64 9.28
C ILE A 34 13.65 7.87 10.76
N THR A 35 12.68 7.47 11.57
CA THR A 35 12.67 7.67 13.02
C THR A 35 12.51 6.34 13.76
N PRO A 36 12.89 6.27 15.05
CA PRO A 36 12.49 5.16 15.90
C PRO A 36 10.96 5.02 15.92
N ALA A 37 10.46 3.80 15.78
CA ALA A 37 9.03 3.52 15.86
C ALA A 37 8.51 3.65 17.29
N GLU A 38 7.33 4.24 17.46
CA GLU A 38 6.62 4.26 18.73
C GLU A 38 6.11 2.85 19.09
N LEU A 39 6.77 2.20 20.05
CA LEU A 39 6.42 0.85 20.49
C LEU A 39 5.45 0.87 21.68
N PRO A 40 4.49 -0.06 21.74
CA PRO A 40 3.63 -0.20 22.91
C PRO A 40 4.44 -0.65 24.14
N PRO A 41 4.04 -0.32 25.38
CA PRO A 41 4.81 -0.63 26.59
C PRO A 41 5.23 -2.11 26.74
N ARG A 42 4.41 -3.04 26.23
CA ARG A 42 4.72 -4.48 26.21
C ARG A 42 5.92 -4.88 25.34
N LEU A 43 6.39 -3.99 24.47
CA LEU A 43 7.51 -4.18 23.55
C LEU A 43 8.59 -3.09 23.72
N ASP A 44 8.58 -2.38 24.85
CA ASP A 44 9.48 -1.24 25.13
C ASP A 44 10.98 -1.58 25.10
N ARG A 45 11.34 -2.84 25.33
CA ARG A 45 12.72 -3.35 25.25
C ARG A 45 13.18 -3.68 23.83
N LEU A 46 12.29 -3.62 22.86
CA LEU A 46 12.57 -3.89 21.46
C LEU A 46 12.87 -2.59 20.72
N THR A 47 13.38 -2.72 19.50
CA THR A 47 13.66 -1.57 18.65
C THR A 47 13.19 -1.85 17.23
N ALA A 48 12.62 -0.83 16.59
CA ALA A 48 12.30 -0.82 15.18
C ALA A 48 12.41 0.62 14.68
N LEU A 49 12.67 0.77 13.38
CA LEU A 49 12.60 2.05 12.69
C LEU A 49 11.28 2.13 11.92
N THR A 50 10.87 3.35 11.55
CA THR A 50 9.70 3.61 10.71
C THR A 50 9.85 4.94 9.99
N LYS A 51 8.92 5.24 9.09
CA LYS A 51 8.77 6.54 8.42
C LYS A 51 7.36 6.69 7.87
N SER A 52 7.00 7.90 7.42
CA SER A 52 5.79 8.12 6.63
C SER A 52 5.78 7.21 5.39
N GLY A 53 4.62 6.62 5.10
CA GLY A 53 4.47 5.60 4.04
C GLY A 53 4.66 4.14 4.51
N VAL A 54 5.26 3.90 5.69
CA VAL A 54 5.32 2.56 6.27
C VAL A 54 4.04 2.25 7.05
N ARG A 55 3.51 1.04 6.84
CA ARG A 55 2.30 0.57 7.51
C ARG A 55 2.50 0.53 9.03
N GLY A 56 1.74 1.37 9.75
CA GLY A 56 1.78 1.47 11.20
C GLY A 56 2.45 2.73 11.75
N ALA A 57 3.11 3.53 10.90
CA ALA A 57 3.75 4.78 11.30
C ALA A 57 2.77 5.77 11.99
N PRO A 58 3.23 6.54 13.00
CA PRO A 58 4.60 6.64 13.52
C PRO A 58 5.00 5.51 14.49
N GLY A 59 4.08 4.57 14.78
CA GLY A 59 4.37 3.37 15.54
C GLY A 59 4.65 2.16 14.65
N ILE A 60 4.10 1.03 15.07
CA ILE A 60 4.10 -0.24 14.35
C ILE A 60 2.67 -0.71 14.07
N ASP A 61 2.49 -1.58 13.07
CA ASP A 61 1.17 -2.16 12.81
C ASP A 61 0.72 -3.04 13.99
N GLY A 62 -0.55 -2.95 14.36
CA GLY A 62 -1.08 -3.71 15.50
C GLY A 62 -0.91 -5.23 15.34
N ALA A 63 -1.08 -5.77 14.12
CA ALA A 63 -0.87 -7.20 13.88
C ALA A 63 0.60 -7.58 14.01
N GLN A 64 1.53 -6.68 13.64
CA GLN A 64 2.96 -6.85 13.88
C GLN A 64 3.25 -6.89 15.38
N ALA A 65 2.67 -5.97 16.17
CA ALA A 65 2.84 -5.94 17.62
C ALA A 65 2.38 -7.25 18.30
N LEU A 66 1.18 -7.74 17.94
CA LEU A 66 0.63 -8.98 18.48
C LEU A 66 1.44 -10.20 18.04
N LEU A 67 1.90 -10.23 16.78
CA LEU A 67 2.78 -11.28 16.26
C LEU A 67 4.08 -11.35 17.05
N THR A 68 4.78 -10.22 17.22
CA THR A 68 6.03 -10.15 17.98
C THR A 68 5.86 -10.65 19.41
N GLU A 69 4.81 -10.19 20.11
CA GLU A 69 4.50 -10.67 21.47
C GLU A 69 4.25 -12.18 21.49
N THR A 70 3.52 -12.69 20.49
CA THR A 70 3.23 -14.12 20.38
C THR A 70 4.52 -14.93 20.21
N LEU A 71 5.44 -14.49 19.35
CA LEU A 71 6.73 -15.17 19.16
C LEU A 71 7.59 -15.15 20.43
N MET A 72 7.57 -14.06 21.20
CA MET A 72 8.22 -13.98 22.52
C MET A 72 7.65 -15.01 23.50
N ARG A 73 6.31 -15.09 23.61
CA ARG A 73 5.62 -16.06 24.50
C ARG A 73 5.89 -17.51 24.09
N GLN A 74 5.96 -17.76 22.79
CA GLN A 74 6.29 -19.07 22.21
C GLN A 74 7.80 -19.38 22.27
N ARG A 75 8.64 -18.43 22.73
CA ARG A 75 10.10 -18.55 22.81
C ARG A 75 10.72 -18.96 21.48
N VAL A 76 10.25 -18.41 20.38
CA VAL A 76 10.79 -18.68 19.04
C VAL A 76 12.25 -18.22 18.98
N LYS A 77 13.11 -19.06 18.39
CA LYS A 77 14.55 -18.85 18.21
C LYS A 77 14.98 -19.38 16.85
N GLY A 78 16.19 -19.01 16.43
CA GLY A 78 16.77 -19.41 15.16
C GLY A 78 16.31 -18.54 14.00
N GLU A 79 16.39 -19.08 12.80
CA GLU A 79 16.03 -18.37 11.59
C GLU A 79 14.51 -18.16 11.50
N VAL A 80 14.10 -16.93 11.17
CA VAL A 80 12.72 -16.55 10.88
C VAL A 80 12.68 -15.81 9.55
N LEU A 81 11.93 -16.32 8.58
CA LEU A 81 11.63 -15.63 7.33
C LEU A 81 10.35 -14.81 7.50
N ASP A 82 10.47 -13.48 7.48
CA ASP A 82 9.32 -12.59 7.58
C ASP A 82 8.94 -12.05 6.20
N LEU A 83 7.79 -12.50 5.70
CA LEU A 83 7.27 -12.14 4.38
C LEU A 83 6.65 -10.74 4.32
N THR A 84 6.55 -10.07 5.47
CA THR A 84 6.06 -8.70 5.63
C THR A 84 6.86 -7.98 6.72
N ALA A 85 8.14 -7.76 6.46
CA ALA A 85 9.08 -7.30 7.49
C ALA A 85 8.77 -5.89 8.03
N LEU A 86 8.15 -5.01 7.22
CA LEU A 86 7.84 -3.63 7.62
C LEU A 86 9.09 -2.91 8.17
N GLY A 87 9.05 -2.46 9.43
CA GLY A 87 10.19 -1.83 10.12
C GLY A 87 11.23 -2.79 10.72
N GLY A 88 11.12 -4.10 10.48
CA GLY A 88 12.11 -5.09 10.90
C GLY A 88 12.07 -5.46 12.39
N LEU A 89 10.95 -5.21 13.10
CA LEU A 89 10.82 -5.41 14.54
C LEU A 89 11.23 -6.81 15.03
N LEU A 90 11.03 -7.85 14.22
CA LEU A 90 11.42 -9.22 14.60
C LEU A 90 12.94 -9.41 14.74
N ALA A 91 13.76 -8.54 14.14
CA ALA A 91 15.22 -8.57 14.27
C ALA A 91 15.70 -8.21 15.68
N SER A 92 14.91 -7.45 16.46
CA SER A 92 15.26 -7.12 17.85
C SER A 92 14.95 -8.24 18.83
N LEU A 93 14.32 -9.34 18.40
CA LEU A 93 14.03 -10.47 19.26
C LEU A 93 15.31 -11.25 19.57
N THR A 94 15.61 -11.44 20.86
CA THR A 94 16.78 -12.20 21.30
C THR A 94 16.79 -13.60 20.69
N GLY A 95 17.89 -13.98 20.03
CA GLY A 95 18.09 -15.32 19.47
C GLY A 95 17.27 -15.60 18.21
N VAL A 96 16.69 -14.58 17.57
CA VAL A 96 16.12 -14.66 16.22
C VAL A 96 17.15 -14.13 15.21
N THR A 97 17.32 -14.87 14.12
CA THR A 97 18.04 -14.39 12.92
C THR A 97 16.99 -14.10 11.86
N LEU A 98 16.70 -12.81 11.63
CA LEU A 98 15.66 -12.39 10.71
C LEU A 98 16.15 -12.44 9.25
N ARG A 99 15.41 -13.15 8.39
CA ARG A 99 15.43 -12.94 6.94
C ARG A 99 14.23 -12.09 6.57
N ALA A 100 14.47 -10.79 6.36
CA ALA A 100 13.42 -9.83 6.05
C ALA A 100 13.10 -9.86 4.56
N VAL A 101 11.81 -9.92 4.22
CA VAL A 101 11.29 -9.78 2.87
C VAL A 101 10.26 -8.66 2.84
N GLU A 102 10.33 -7.82 1.81
CA GLU A 102 9.43 -6.68 1.67
C GLU A 102 9.27 -6.26 0.20
N GLY A 103 8.05 -5.89 -0.17
CA GLY A 103 7.69 -5.37 -1.50
C GLY A 103 7.41 -3.87 -1.52
N SER A 104 7.31 -3.24 -0.35
CA SER A 104 7.08 -1.80 -0.18
C SER A 104 8.39 -1.01 -0.15
N ALA A 105 8.57 -0.08 -1.10
CA ALA A 105 9.74 0.80 -1.18
C ALA A 105 10.04 1.60 0.11
N PRO A 106 9.06 2.27 0.78
CA PRO A 106 9.33 2.97 2.04
C PRO A 106 9.77 2.01 3.15
N ALA A 107 9.20 0.81 3.23
CA ALA A 107 9.60 -0.18 4.24
C ALA A 107 11.00 -0.76 3.94
N LEU A 108 11.35 -0.97 2.67
CA LEU A 108 12.70 -1.36 2.27
C LEU A 108 13.75 -0.31 2.67
N ALA A 109 13.43 0.99 2.54
CA ALA A 109 14.33 2.05 3.01
C ALA A 109 14.58 1.97 4.52
N VAL A 110 13.52 1.72 5.31
CA VAL A 110 13.60 1.55 6.76
C VAL A 110 14.42 0.31 7.14
N LEU A 111 14.19 -0.82 6.50
CA LEU A 111 14.95 -2.06 6.75
C LEU A 111 16.44 -1.88 6.48
N ARG A 112 16.80 -1.21 5.37
CA ARG A 112 18.20 -0.89 5.06
C ARG A 112 18.81 0.06 6.09
N ALA A 113 18.07 1.09 6.52
CA ALA A 113 18.51 2.01 7.58
C ALA A 113 18.69 1.32 8.94
N ALA A 114 17.95 0.23 9.19
CA ALA A 114 18.12 -0.63 10.35
C ALA A 114 19.32 -1.60 10.22
N ASN A 115 20.17 -1.43 9.20
CA ASN A 115 21.29 -2.32 8.85
C ASN A 115 20.86 -3.78 8.57
N LEU A 116 19.62 -3.97 8.09
CA LEU A 116 19.17 -5.25 7.58
C LEU A 116 19.42 -5.32 6.08
N SER A 117 19.55 -6.54 5.56
CA SER A 117 19.66 -6.81 4.12
C SER A 117 18.35 -7.45 3.62
N PRO A 118 17.28 -6.65 3.41
CA PRO A 118 16.00 -7.20 3.02
C PRO A 118 16.04 -7.73 1.58
N GLN A 119 15.36 -8.84 1.34
CA GLN A 119 15.07 -9.32 0.00
C GLN A 119 13.87 -8.56 -0.56
N VAL A 120 14.03 -7.97 -1.75
CA VAL A 120 12.95 -7.26 -2.45
C VAL A 120 12.12 -8.31 -3.18
N ALA A 121 10.93 -8.61 -2.67
CA ALA A 121 10.08 -9.63 -3.27
C ALA A 121 8.59 -9.41 -2.95
N ALA A 122 7.73 -10.02 -3.77
CA ALA A 122 6.29 -10.00 -3.64
C ALA A 122 5.72 -11.43 -3.72
N PRO A 123 4.44 -11.64 -3.33
CA PRO A 123 3.80 -12.95 -3.46
C PRO A 123 3.95 -13.56 -4.85
N GLY A 124 4.54 -14.76 -4.90
CA GLY A 124 4.83 -15.48 -6.15
C GLY A 124 6.32 -15.61 -6.46
N ASP A 125 7.18 -14.77 -5.85
CA ASP A 125 8.62 -14.86 -6.03
C ASP A 125 9.21 -16.13 -5.39
N THR A 126 10.28 -16.66 -5.98
CA THR A 126 10.96 -17.81 -5.42
C THR A 126 11.91 -17.37 -4.31
N LEU A 127 11.73 -17.92 -3.12
CA LEU A 127 12.58 -17.70 -1.95
C LEU A 127 13.08 -19.03 -1.38
N GLU A 128 14.21 -18.98 -0.69
CA GLU A 128 14.68 -20.10 0.10
C GLU A 128 13.73 -20.39 1.27
N ARG A 129 13.53 -21.67 1.54
CA ARG A 129 12.63 -22.09 2.63
C ARG A 129 13.21 -21.78 4.00
N SER A 130 12.34 -21.53 4.98
CA SER A 130 12.68 -21.37 6.40
C SER A 130 11.80 -22.25 7.28
N PRO A 131 12.35 -22.87 8.34
CA PRO A 131 11.55 -23.66 9.29
C PRO A 131 10.49 -22.82 10.01
N THR A 132 10.71 -21.50 10.17
CA THR A 132 9.73 -20.57 10.72
C THR A 132 9.49 -19.43 9.73
N VAL A 133 8.24 -19.28 9.30
CA VAL A 133 7.79 -18.20 8.43
C VAL A 133 6.78 -17.34 9.16
N THR A 134 6.87 -16.03 9.01
CA THR A 134 5.86 -15.09 9.50
C THR A 134 5.24 -14.31 8.35
N LEU A 135 3.96 -13.99 8.49
CA LEU A 135 3.22 -13.23 7.49
C LEU A 135 2.10 -12.43 8.18
N ILE A 136 2.00 -11.15 7.84
CA ILE A 136 0.86 -10.32 8.20
C ILE A 136 -0.07 -10.21 6.97
N LEU A 137 -1.32 -10.62 7.12
CA LEU A 137 -2.31 -10.58 6.04
C LEU A 137 -2.73 -9.15 5.71
N ALA A 138 -2.66 -8.80 4.42
CA ALA A 138 -3.20 -7.55 3.90
C ALA A 138 -4.66 -7.73 3.47
N GLY A 139 -5.56 -7.97 4.44
CA GLY A 139 -6.96 -8.34 4.18
C GLY A 139 -7.78 -7.32 3.38
N ASP A 140 -7.29 -6.08 3.28
CA ASP A 140 -7.83 -4.99 2.47
C ASP A 140 -7.42 -5.04 0.99
N ARG A 141 -6.42 -5.85 0.61
CA ARG A 141 -5.98 -6.03 -0.78
C ARG A 141 -6.77 -7.13 -1.54
N GLY A 142 -7.87 -7.60 -0.96
CA GLY A 142 -8.79 -8.53 -1.61
C GLY A 142 -8.36 -10.00 -1.57
N ASN A 143 -9.30 -10.88 -1.95
CA ASN A 143 -9.16 -12.34 -1.77
C ASN A 143 -8.01 -12.95 -2.58
N ALA A 144 -7.83 -12.50 -3.82
CA ALA A 144 -6.76 -13.01 -4.69
C ALA A 144 -5.38 -12.73 -4.08
N TYR A 145 -5.16 -11.53 -3.52
CA TYR A 145 -3.89 -11.22 -2.86
C TYR A 145 -3.64 -12.11 -1.65
N ILE A 146 -4.68 -12.37 -0.85
CA ILE A 146 -4.55 -13.26 0.31
C ILE A 146 -4.25 -14.70 -0.11
N GLN A 147 -4.88 -15.19 -1.18
CA GLN A 147 -4.54 -16.50 -1.74
C GLN A 147 -3.08 -16.55 -2.21
N ALA A 148 -2.60 -15.49 -2.87
CA ALA A 148 -1.21 -15.37 -3.29
C ALA A 148 -0.25 -15.38 -2.09
N GLN A 149 -0.54 -14.60 -1.04
CA GLN A 149 0.25 -14.57 0.20
C GLN A 149 0.30 -15.95 0.88
N VAL A 150 -0.82 -16.66 0.97
CA VAL A 150 -0.88 -18.00 1.58
C VAL A 150 -0.12 -19.04 0.75
N ALA A 151 -0.28 -19.03 -0.58
CA ALA A 151 0.45 -19.91 -1.48
C ALA A 151 1.96 -19.64 -1.40
N TRP A 152 2.35 -18.37 -1.33
CA TRP A 152 3.75 -17.97 -1.21
C TRP A 152 4.36 -18.39 0.12
N ALA A 153 3.67 -18.15 1.24
CA ALA A 153 4.09 -18.64 2.55
C ALA A 153 4.25 -20.17 2.54
N HIS A 154 3.32 -20.89 1.90
CA HIS A 154 3.41 -22.34 1.77
C HIS A 154 4.62 -22.78 0.94
N ALA A 155 5.01 -22.04 -0.10
CA ALA A 155 6.22 -22.32 -0.87
C ALA A 155 7.49 -22.17 -0.02
N CYS A 156 7.50 -21.16 0.85
CA CYS A 156 8.62 -20.75 1.69
C CYS A 156 8.74 -21.55 3.00
N THR A 157 7.73 -22.32 3.40
CA THR A 157 7.82 -23.20 4.56
C THR A 157 8.16 -24.63 4.10
N PRO A 158 9.09 -25.37 4.73
CA PRO A 158 9.30 -26.79 4.47
C PRO A 158 8.22 -27.65 5.16
N PRO A 159 7.97 -28.92 4.76
CA PRO A 159 7.11 -29.80 5.54
C PRO A 159 7.59 -29.90 7.00
N GLY A 160 6.66 -29.84 7.95
CA GLY A 160 6.96 -29.77 9.39
C GLY A 160 7.32 -28.36 9.89
N GLY A 161 7.61 -27.41 9.00
CA GLY A 161 7.84 -26.01 9.34
C GLY A 161 6.56 -25.29 9.78
N ILE A 162 6.73 -24.14 10.42
CA ILE A 162 5.66 -23.37 11.05
C ILE A 162 5.45 -22.06 10.30
N LEU A 163 4.19 -21.73 10.01
CA LEU A 163 3.74 -20.41 9.63
C LEU A 163 3.04 -19.74 10.83
N TYR A 164 3.51 -18.58 11.24
CA TYR A 164 2.76 -17.66 12.09
C TYR A 164 2.09 -16.60 11.22
N LEU A 165 0.75 -16.62 11.21
CA LEU A 165 -0.08 -15.77 10.39
C LEU A 165 -0.81 -14.75 11.27
N ALA A 166 -0.59 -13.46 11.05
CA ALA A 166 -1.21 -12.39 11.82
C ALA A 166 -2.18 -11.55 10.97
N GLY A 167 -3.17 -10.94 11.61
CA GLY A 167 -4.11 -10.05 10.91
C GLY A 167 -5.27 -9.61 11.79
N ASP A 168 -6.33 -9.12 11.15
CA ASP A 168 -7.49 -8.52 11.80
C ASP A 168 -8.78 -9.28 11.45
N LYS A 169 -9.56 -9.65 12.47
CA LYS A 169 -10.86 -10.33 12.30
C LYS A 169 -11.81 -9.53 11.42
N ASP A 170 -11.79 -8.20 11.54
CA ASP A 170 -12.70 -7.31 10.82
C ASP A 170 -12.29 -7.17 9.35
N LYS A 171 -11.08 -7.62 9.00
CA LYS A 171 -10.60 -7.78 7.63
C LYS A 171 -10.65 -9.23 7.15
N GLY A 172 -11.44 -10.10 7.80
CA GLY A 172 -11.68 -11.47 7.35
C GLY A 172 -10.66 -12.51 7.79
N PHE A 173 -9.83 -12.23 8.80
CA PHE A 173 -8.78 -13.14 9.29
C PHE A 173 -9.24 -14.58 9.49
N ASP A 174 -10.38 -14.80 10.18
CA ASP A 174 -10.85 -16.17 10.48
C ASP A 174 -11.17 -16.97 9.21
N ARG A 175 -11.67 -16.31 8.15
CA ARG A 175 -11.89 -16.93 6.85
C ARG A 175 -10.56 -17.33 6.20
N TYR A 176 -9.57 -16.46 6.28
CA TYR A 176 -8.27 -16.69 5.66
C TYR A 176 -7.44 -17.74 6.40
N VAL A 177 -7.55 -17.83 7.73
CA VAL A 177 -6.95 -18.95 8.49
C VAL A 177 -7.58 -20.28 8.10
N ARG A 178 -8.92 -20.34 7.90
CA ARG A 178 -9.56 -21.57 7.40
C ARG A 178 -9.04 -21.96 6.01
N ALA A 179 -8.89 -20.99 5.11
CA ALA A 179 -8.33 -21.23 3.77
C ALA A 179 -6.86 -21.69 3.85
N ALA A 180 -6.03 -21.04 4.67
CA ALA A 180 -4.65 -21.44 4.91
C ALA A 180 -4.55 -22.83 5.56
N SER A 181 -5.49 -23.17 6.45
CA SER A 181 -5.55 -24.48 7.10
C SER A 181 -5.84 -25.61 6.13
N ALA A 182 -6.56 -25.34 5.04
CA ALA A 182 -6.83 -26.33 4.00
C ALA A 182 -5.53 -26.79 3.29
N VAL A 183 -4.50 -25.94 3.24
CA VAL A 183 -3.25 -26.21 2.51
C VAL A 183 -2.08 -26.51 3.45
N PHE A 184 -1.96 -25.82 4.58
CA PHE A 184 -0.93 -26.10 5.58
C PHE A 184 -1.29 -27.29 6.44
N GLY A 185 -2.50 -27.34 7.01
CA GLY A 185 -2.90 -28.27 8.06
C GLY A 185 -3.72 -27.58 9.14
N ILE A 186 -3.96 -28.23 10.29
CA ILE A 186 -4.77 -27.61 11.36
C ILE A 186 -4.08 -26.32 11.83
N GLY A 187 -4.72 -25.17 11.54
CA GLY A 187 -4.32 -23.87 12.04
C GLY A 187 -5.03 -23.55 13.34
N GLU A 188 -4.27 -23.17 14.36
CA GLU A 188 -4.80 -22.76 15.66
C GLU A 188 -4.58 -21.26 15.87
N THR A 189 -5.64 -20.53 16.22
CA THR A 189 -5.50 -19.13 16.65
C THR A 189 -4.99 -19.11 18.08
N ILE A 190 -3.71 -18.78 18.25
CA ILE A 190 -2.96 -18.86 19.52
C ILE A 190 -2.86 -17.54 20.28
N ALA A 191 -3.21 -16.41 19.65
CA ALA A 191 -3.25 -15.11 20.32
C ALA A 191 -4.35 -14.20 19.78
N LYS A 192 -4.87 -13.32 20.64
CA LYS A 192 -5.93 -12.36 20.34
C LYS A 192 -5.69 -11.06 21.12
N ASP A 193 -5.92 -9.92 20.48
CA ASP A 193 -5.90 -8.60 21.10
C ASP A 193 -6.90 -7.69 20.38
N GLY A 194 -8.05 -7.41 21.01
CA GLY A 194 -9.17 -6.73 20.34
C GLY A 194 -9.64 -7.47 19.08
N GLY A 195 -9.53 -6.81 17.91
CA GLY A 195 -9.78 -7.40 16.59
C GLY A 195 -8.62 -8.23 16.02
N LEU A 196 -7.40 -8.02 16.54
CA LEU A 196 -6.18 -8.62 16.03
C LEU A 196 -6.04 -10.08 16.47
N ARG A 197 -5.43 -10.90 15.61
CA ARG A 197 -5.28 -12.34 15.78
C ARG A 197 -3.92 -12.80 15.29
N VAL A 198 -3.40 -13.87 15.91
CA VAL A 198 -2.26 -14.65 15.39
C VAL A 198 -2.64 -16.12 15.39
N ALA A 199 -2.44 -16.77 14.24
CA ALA A 199 -2.61 -18.21 14.07
C ALA A 199 -1.27 -18.88 13.80
N LYS A 200 -1.13 -20.10 14.31
CA LYS A 200 0.01 -20.99 14.08
C LYS A 200 -0.47 -22.14 13.19
N LEU A 201 0.21 -22.34 12.07
CA LEU A 201 -0.05 -23.43 11.13
C LEU A 201 1.23 -24.24 10.94
N VAL A 202 1.12 -25.56 10.89
CA VAL A 202 2.25 -26.46 10.60
C VAL A 202 2.06 -26.99 9.19
N ARG A 203 3.08 -26.86 8.33
CA ARG A 203 2.99 -27.28 6.94
C ARG A 203 3.03 -28.80 6.81
N ARG A 204 2.01 -29.38 6.21
CA ARG A 204 1.97 -30.79 5.81
C ARG A 204 2.77 -31.04 4.52
N PRO A 205 3.21 -32.28 4.28
CA PRO A 205 3.67 -32.68 2.95
C PRO A 205 2.58 -32.45 1.90
N GLY A 206 2.95 -31.93 0.74
CA GLY A 206 2.02 -31.65 -0.35
C GLY A 206 2.54 -30.61 -1.34
N PRO A 207 1.88 -30.50 -2.51
CA PRO A 207 2.19 -29.47 -3.48
C PRO A 207 1.84 -28.09 -2.94
N THR A 208 2.60 -27.09 -3.36
CA THR A 208 2.21 -25.70 -3.10
C THR A 208 0.99 -25.33 -3.93
N PRO A 209 -0.02 -24.65 -3.35
CA PRO A 209 -1.16 -24.14 -4.12
C PRO A 209 -0.69 -23.22 -5.26
N PRO A 210 -1.37 -23.20 -6.41
CA PRO A 210 -1.02 -22.30 -7.50
C PRO A 210 -1.20 -20.84 -7.09
N GLN A 211 -0.39 -19.97 -7.68
CA GLN A 211 -0.60 -18.52 -7.56
C GLN A 211 -1.85 -18.13 -8.37
N PRO A 212 -2.69 -17.21 -7.87
CA PRO A 212 -3.78 -16.64 -8.64
C PRO A 212 -3.24 -15.95 -9.90
N ALA A 213 -3.95 -16.11 -11.01
CA ALA A 213 -3.61 -15.41 -12.24
C ALA A 213 -3.78 -13.88 -12.08
N PRO A 214 -3.02 -13.06 -12.83
CA PRO A 214 -3.31 -11.64 -12.95
C PRO A 214 -4.72 -11.42 -13.52
N GLU A 215 -5.38 -10.37 -13.07
CA GLU A 215 -6.60 -9.87 -13.70
C GLU A 215 -6.23 -9.10 -14.98
N THR A 216 -7.10 -9.16 -15.98
CA THR A 216 -6.92 -8.41 -17.23
C THR A 216 -8.22 -7.77 -17.69
N TYR A 217 -8.17 -6.52 -18.15
CA TYR A 217 -9.31 -5.83 -18.75
C TYR A 217 -8.85 -4.88 -19.87
N GLU A 218 -9.79 -4.44 -20.70
CA GLU A 218 -9.54 -3.43 -21.72
C GLU A 218 -10.15 -2.08 -21.33
N HIS A 219 -9.45 -0.99 -21.63
CA HIS A 219 -9.94 0.37 -21.50
C HIS A 219 -9.30 1.25 -22.58
N ASP A 220 -10.11 1.93 -23.39
CA ASP A 220 -9.67 2.85 -24.45
C ASP A 220 -8.59 2.27 -25.39
N GLY A 221 -8.77 0.98 -25.73
CA GLY A 221 -7.86 0.21 -26.57
C GLY A 221 -6.49 -0.02 -25.93
N LEU A 222 -6.42 -0.05 -24.59
CA LEU A 222 -5.30 -0.55 -23.81
C LEU A 222 -5.72 -1.84 -23.10
N LYS A 223 -4.88 -2.87 -23.19
CA LYS A 223 -4.97 -4.08 -22.37
C LYS A 223 -4.23 -3.86 -21.06
N VAL A 224 -4.95 -3.83 -19.95
CA VAL A 224 -4.37 -3.67 -18.61
C VAL A 224 -4.16 -5.04 -17.98
N VAL A 225 -3.01 -5.23 -17.33
CA VAL A 225 -2.66 -6.45 -16.59
C VAL A 225 -2.39 -6.06 -15.14
N ALA A 226 -3.08 -6.69 -14.19
CA ALA A 226 -2.96 -6.38 -12.77
C ALA A 226 -2.74 -7.64 -11.95
N LEU A 227 -1.57 -7.72 -11.30
CA LEU A 227 -1.29 -8.76 -10.33
C LEU A 227 -2.25 -8.68 -9.13
N PRO A 228 -2.46 -9.80 -8.41
CA PRO A 228 -3.29 -9.79 -7.21
C PRO A 228 -2.92 -8.65 -6.26
N GLY A 229 -3.94 -7.97 -5.71
CA GLY A 229 -3.76 -6.91 -4.71
C GLY A 229 -3.44 -5.53 -5.25
N VAL A 230 -3.17 -5.38 -6.55
CA VAL A 230 -3.00 -4.05 -7.18
C VAL A 230 -4.32 -3.29 -7.19
N PHE A 231 -4.25 -1.97 -7.05
CA PHE A 231 -5.43 -1.10 -7.04
C PHE A 231 -6.21 -1.21 -8.35
N SER A 232 -7.54 -1.27 -8.25
CA SER A 232 -8.46 -1.39 -9.37
C SER A 232 -8.14 -2.53 -10.35
N ALA A 233 -7.68 -3.68 -9.84
CA ALA A 233 -7.20 -4.79 -10.67
C ALA A 233 -8.21 -5.30 -11.71
N ALA A 234 -9.51 -5.34 -11.39
CA ALA A 234 -10.53 -5.95 -12.24
C ALA A 234 -11.14 -5.01 -13.30
N LYS A 235 -10.99 -3.69 -13.15
CA LYS A 235 -11.53 -2.68 -14.08
C LYS A 235 -10.95 -1.31 -13.79
N ILE A 236 -11.07 -0.38 -14.73
CA ILE A 236 -10.67 1.02 -14.54
C ILE A 236 -11.32 1.67 -13.31
N ASP A 237 -10.53 2.42 -12.55
CA ASP A 237 -11.02 3.26 -11.45
C ASP A 237 -11.75 4.49 -12.00
N LYS A 238 -12.82 4.92 -11.33
CA LYS A 238 -13.65 6.03 -11.80
C LYS A 238 -12.89 7.36 -11.80
N ALA A 239 -12.02 7.57 -10.81
CA ALA A 239 -11.23 8.79 -10.72
C ALA A 239 -10.14 8.79 -11.81
N THR A 240 -9.44 7.65 -12.00
CA THR A 240 -8.50 7.50 -13.12
C THR A 240 -9.19 7.72 -14.47
N ALA A 241 -10.38 7.16 -14.70
CA ALA A 241 -11.12 7.40 -15.94
C ALA A 241 -11.51 8.88 -16.13
N LEU A 242 -11.89 9.58 -15.06
CA LEU A 242 -12.17 11.02 -15.11
C LEU A 242 -10.91 11.83 -15.47
N LEU A 243 -9.76 11.48 -14.87
CA LEU A 243 -8.48 12.09 -15.18
C LEU A 243 -8.16 11.96 -16.67
N LEU A 244 -8.18 10.72 -17.20
CA LEU A 244 -7.84 10.45 -18.61
C LEU A 244 -8.75 11.19 -19.59
N ARG A 245 -10.08 11.21 -19.36
CA ARG A 245 -11.00 12.02 -20.16
C ARG A 245 -10.67 13.51 -20.13
N THR A 246 -10.23 14.02 -18.97
CA THR A 246 -9.89 15.44 -18.80
C THR A 246 -8.64 15.83 -19.58
N VAL A 247 -7.69 14.90 -19.76
CA VAL A 247 -6.42 15.13 -20.44
C VAL A 247 -6.37 14.60 -21.88
N GLU A 248 -7.48 14.06 -22.40
CA GLU A 248 -7.55 13.38 -23.71
C GLU A 248 -7.07 14.25 -24.88
N GLY A 249 -7.35 15.55 -24.83
CA GLY A 249 -6.96 16.52 -25.86
C GLY A 249 -5.56 17.12 -25.72
N LEU A 250 -4.72 16.64 -24.79
CA LEU A 250 -3.36 17.14 -24.66
C LEU A 250 -2.44 16.55 -25.74
N GLU A 251 -1.63 17.42 -26.35
CA GLU A 251 -0.55 17.01 -27.24
C GLU A 251 0.64 16.48 -26.42
N LEU A 252 0.78 15.15 -26.33
CA LEU A 252 1.82 14.49 -25.53
C LEU A 252 3.06 14.03 -26.31
N GLY A 253 3.01 14.10 -27.65
CA GLY A 253 4.11 13.68 -28.51
C GLY A 253 5.43 14.35 -28.14
N GLY A 254 6.43 13.54 -27.78
CA GLY A 254 7.77 14.00 -27.42
C GLY A 254 7.91 14.65 -26.03
N LYS A 255 6.84 14.71 -25.22
CA LYS A 255 6.89 15.20 -23.84
C LYS A 255 7.41 14.13 -22.89
N THR A 256 8.06 14.55 -21.79
CA THR A 256 8.36 13.68 -20.67
C THR A 256 7.21 13.66 -19.67
N VAL A 257 6.69 12.48 -19.34
CA VAL A 257 5.52 12.30 -18.45
C VAL A 257 5.87 11.40 -17.28
N LEU A 258 5.54 11.83 -16.07
CA LEU A 258 5.60 10.98 -14.87
C LEU A 258 4.19 10.55 -14.45
N ASP A 259 3.97 9.24 -14.36
CA ASP A 259 2.83 8.63 -13.68
C ASP A 259 3.24 8.27 -12.23
N LEU A 260 2.83 9.10 -11.27
CA LEU A 260 3.22 8.97 -9.87
C LEU A 260 2.15 8.18 -9.09
N GLY A 261 2.52 7.03 -8.55
CA GLY A 261 1.61 6.04 -7.98
C GLY A 261 0.89 5.25 -9.07
N CYS A 262 1.66 4.67 -9.99
CA CYS A 262 1.13 4.18 -11.28
C CYS A 262 0.18 2.97 -11.17
N GLY A 263 0.17 2.22 -10.07
CA GLY A 263 -0.67 1.03 -9.91
C GLY A 263 -0.43 0.02 -11.04
N ALA A 264 -1.48 -0.36 -11.77
CA ALA A 264 -1.36 -1.25 -12.94
C ALA A 264 -0.81 -0.57 -14.20
N GLY A 265 -0.40 0.71 -14.13
CA GLY A 265 0.23 1.46 -15.21
C GLY A 265 -0.73 2.05 -16.24
N VAL A 266 -2.01 2.21 -15.93
CA VAL A 266 -3.02 2.67 -16.90
C VAL A 266 -2.73 4.09 -17.39
N ILE A 267 -2.40 5.01 -16.49
CA ILE A 267 -2.14 6.41 -16.82
C ILE A 267 -0.88 6.53 -17.68
N GLY A 268 0.22 5.90 -17.25
CA GLY A 268 1.46 5.87 -18.01
C GLY A 268 1.32 5.17 -19.37
N ALA A 269 0.60 4.05 -19.46
CA ALA A 269 0.35 3.37 -20.74
C ALA A 269 -0.50 4.23 -21.69
N TRP A 270 -1.51 4.94 -21.17
CA TRP A 270 -2.27 5.90 -21.94
C TRP A 270 -1.37 7.02 -22.48
N ALA A 271 -0.52 7.62 -21.64
CA ALA A 271 0.38 8.69 -22.07
C ALA A 271 1.40 8.19 -23.12
N ALA A 272 1.95 6.98 -22.95
CA ALA A 272 2.87 6.37 -23.91
C ALA A 272 2.21 6.12 -25.26
N LYS A 273 0.94 5.69 -25.27
CA LYS A 273 0.15 5.50 -26.50
C LYS A 273 -0.04 6.81 -27.28
N GLN A 274 -0.03 7.95 -26.59
CA GLN A 274 -0.08 9.29 -27.21
C GLN A 274 1.31 9.84 -27.60
N GLY A 275 2.37 9.02 -27.52
CA GLY A 275 3.72 9.39 -27.97
C GLY A 275 4.59 10.10 -26.92
N ALA A 276 4.22 10.05 -25.64
CA ALA A 276 5.06 10.55 -24.55
C ALA A 276 6.23 9.62 -24.23
N ALA A 277 7.33 10.18 -23.75
CA ALA A 277 8.38 9.45 -23.03
C ALA A 277 7.96 9.32 -21.56
N VAL A 278 7.53 8.12 -21.16
CA VAL A 278 6.90 7.90 -19.85
C VAL A 278 7.85 7.30 -18.82
N THR A 279 7.75 7.80 -17.59
CA THR A 279 8.26 7.17 -16.37
C THR A 279 7.09 6.87 -15.45
N LEU A 280 6.99 5.63 -14.96
CA LEU A 280 5.96 5.17 -14.05
C LEU A 280 6.61 4.81 -12.72
N ALA A 281 6.14 5.39 -11.61
CA ALA A 281 6.72 5.15 -10.29
C ALA A 281 5.66 4.64 -9.31
N ASP A 282 5.96 3.56 -8.59
CA ASP A 282 5.10 3.06 -7.51
C ASP A 282 5.94 2.44 -6.39
N ALA A 283 5.40 2.50 -5.16
CA ALA A 283 6.04 1.96 -3.98
C ALA A 283 5.79 0.45 -3.81
N ASP A 284 4.74 -0.11 -4.43
CA ASP A 284 4.39 -1.53 -4.35
C ASP A 284 5.00 -2.31 -5.52
N LEU A 285 5.81 -3.32 -5.22
CA LEU A 285 6.47 -4.14 -6.24
C LEU A 285 5.46 -4.87 -7.16
N SER A 286 4.27 -5.21 -6.65
CA SER A 286 3.23 -5.84 -7.49
C SER A 286 2.62 -4.86 -8.49
N SER A 287 2.44 -3.59 -8.10
CA SER A 287 2.07 -2.50 -9.01
C SER A 287 3.13 -2.30 -10.09
N VAL A 288 4.41 -2.17 -9.71
CA VAL A 288 5.54 -2.03 -10.67
C VAL A 288 5.50 -3.12 -11.74
N ARG A 289 5.42 -4.38 -11.33
CA ARG A 289 5.36 -5.51 -12.27
C ARG A 289 4.09 -5.54 -13.11
N SER A 290 2.97 -5.04 -12.57
CA SER A 290 1.71 -4.91 -13.31
C SER A 290 1.82 -3.83 -14.39
N ALA A 291 2.42 -2.69 -14.06
CA ALA A 291 2.69 -1.62 -15.02
C ALA A 291 3.63 -2.07 -16.14
N GLU A 292 4.70 -2.81 -15.82
CA GLU A 292 5.58 -3.45 -16.83
C GLU A 292 4.80 -4.39 -17.75
N GLN A 293 3.95 -5.26 -17.19
CA GLN A 293 3.11 -6.18 -17.96
C GLN A 293 2.07 -5.46 -18.82
N THR A 294 1.49 -4.37 -18.34
CA THR A 294 0.58 -3.51 -19.11
C THR A 294 1.31 -2.87 -20.29
N LEU A 295 2.49 -2.26 -20.08
CA LEU A 295 3.26 -1.69 -21.18
C LEU A 295 3.61 -2.75 -22.24
N ALA A 296 4.12 -3.90 -21.80
CA ALA A 296 4.48 -5.02 -22.68
C ALA A 296 3.26 -5.56 -23.46
N ALA A 297 2.11 -5.72 -22.82
CA ALA A 297 0.88 -6.21 -23.45
C ALA A 297 0.37 -5.29 -24.57
N ASN A 298 0.74 -4.02 -24.55
CA ASN A 298 0.36 -3.02 -25.55
C ASN A 298 1.52 -2.63 -26.49
N GLN A 299 2.68 -3.29 -26.38
CA GLN A 299 3.88 -2.97 -27.17
C GLN A 299 4.34 -1.51 -26.99
N LEU A 300 4.17 -0.99 -25.78
CA LEU A 300 4.55 0.37 -25.41
C LEU A 300 5.88 0.37 -24.66
N THR A 301 6.67 1.41 -24.86
CA THR A 301 7.94 1.63 -24.15
C THR A 301 7.76 2.63 -23.02
N GLY A 302 8.36 2.35 -21.87
CA GLY A 302 8.36 3.22 -20.71
C GLY A 302 9.29 2.71 -19.64
N GLU A 303 9.76 3.60 -18.76
CA GLU A 303 10.55 3.21 -17.61
C GLU A 303 9.61 3.00 -16.41
N VAL A 304 9.67 1.83 -15.77
CA VAL A 304 8.90 1.55 -14.55
C VAL A 304 9.86 1.43 -13.37
N ILE A 305 9.58 2.16 -12.29
CA ILE A 305 10.51 2.33 -11.17
C ILE A 305 9.81 1.95 -9.86
N HIS A 306 10.44 1.05 -9.12
CA HIS A 306 10.08 0.79 -7.72
C HIS A 306 10.63 1.91 -6.84
N SER A 307 9.76 2.83 -6.43
CA SER A 307 10.14 4.08 -5.77
C SER A 307 9.21 4.43 -4.62
N ASP A 308 9.79 4.89 -3.52
CA ASP A 308 9.04 5.61 -2.49
C ASP A 308 8.86 7.06 -2.96
N VAL A 309 7.70 7.35 -3.58
CA VAL A 309 7.43 8.63 -4.25
C VAL A 309 8.53 8.93 -5.28
N ASP A 310 9.33 9.99 -5.09
CA ASP A 310 10.40 10.39 -5.99
C ASP A 310 11.81 9.95 -5.57
N ALA A 311 11.95 9.12 -4.54
CA ALA A 311 13.25 8.73 -4.00
C ALA A 311 14.19 8.07 -5.03
N ALA A 312 13.64 7.33 -6.00
CA ALA A 312 14.43 6.68 -7.06
C ALA A 312 14.46 7.48 -8.38
N LEU A 313 13.90 8.69 -8.42
CA LEU A 313 13.86 9.51 -9.63
C LEU A 313 15.17 10.29 -9.89
N GLY A 314 16.10 10.36 -8.93
CA GLY A 314 17.34 11.13 -9.08
C GLY A 314 17.05 12.62 -9.24
N GLU A 315 17.61 13.27 -10.27
CA GLU A 315 17.39 14.69 -10.59
C GLU A 315 16.43 14.91 -11.77
N ARG A 316 15.73 13.86 -12.22
CA ARG A 316 14.84 13.94 -13.39
C ARG A 316 13.68 14.91 -13.17
N THR A 317 13.35 15.63 -14.22
CA THR A 317 12.20 16.53 -14.29
C THR A 317 11.34 16.22 -15.52
N PHE A 318 10.07 16.59 -15.45
CA PHE A 318 9.03 16.17 -16.39
C PHE A 318 8.21 17.36 -16.89
N ASP A 319 7.78 17.33 -18.15
CA ASP A 319 6.85 18.32 -18.69
C ASP A 319 5.46 18.19 -18.08
N LEU A 320 5.07 16.95 -17.75
CA LEU A 320 3.76 16.60 -17.24
C LEU A 320 3.85 15.57 -16.12
N ILE A 321 3.10 15.79 -15.05
CA ILE A 321 2.86 14.77 -14.01
C ILE A 321 1.37 14.44 -13.99
N LEU A 322 1.04 13.16 -14.11
CA LEU A 322 -0.32 12.67 -13.99
C LEU A 322 -0.40 11.76 -12.77
N SER A 323 -1.41 11.93 -11.92
CA SER A 323 -1.53 11.08 -10.73
C SER A 323 -2.97 10.97 -10.24
N ASN A 324 -3.30 9.76 -9.78
CA ASN A 324 -4.41 9.48 -8.88
C ASN A 324 -3.79 9.08 -7.52
N PRO A 325 -3.49 10.04 -6.63
CA PRO A 325 -2.79 9.74 -5.38
C PRO A 325 -3.61 8.80 -4.49
N PRO A 326 -2.94 7.94 -3.68
CA PRO A 326 -3.64 6.99 -2.83
C PRO A 326 -4.55 7.72 -1.83
N PHE A 327 -5.76 7.18 -1.63
CA PHE A 327 -6.70 7.70 -0.63
C PHE A 327 -7.31 6.57 0.20
N HIS A 328 -7.21 6.68 1.53
CA HIS A 328 -8.05 5.94 2.46
C HIS A 328 -8.29 6.81 3.69
N VAL A 329 -9.56 7.09 3.96
CA VAL A 329 -10.00 7.83 5.14
C VAL A 329 -9.86 6.88 6.33
N GLY A 330 -8.75 6.96 7.09
CA GLY A 330 -8.64 6.18 8.34
C GLY A 330 -7.25 5.89 8.91
N ARG A 331 -6.13 6.24 8.26
CA ARG A 331 -4.79 6.15 8.86
C ARG A 331 -3.95 7.32 8.34
N GLY A 332 -3.43 8.17 9.23
CA GLY A 332 -2.69 9.40 8.87
C GLY A 332 -1.59 9.20 7.80
N VAL A 333 -1.03 7.99 7.72
CA VAL A 333 -0.06 7.55 6.72
C VAL A 333 -0.45 7.86 5.28
N VAL A 334 -1.70 7.63 4.86
CA VAL A 334 -2.11 7.83 3.45
C VAL A 334 -2.19 9.31 3.09
N LEU A 335 -2.53 10.17 4.06
CA LEU A 335 -2.53 11.61 3.85
C LEU A 335 -1.11 12.16 3.69
N ASP A 336 -0.12 11.59 4.38
CA ASP A 336 1.28 12.00 4.28
C ASP A 336 1.88 11.61 2.92
N VAL A 337 1.56 10.42 2.40
CA VAL A 337 1.94 10.02 1.05
C VAL A 337 1.31 10.94 0.01
N ALA A 338 -0.01 11.21 0.11
CA ALA A 338 -0.68 12.12 -0.81
C ALA A 338 -0.09 13.54 -0.76
N ALA A 339 0.21 14.07 0.43
CA ALA A 339 0.87 15.37 0.56
C ALA A 339 2.24 15.38 -0.11
N GLU A 340 3.01 14.30 0.05
CA GLU A 340 4.31 14.16 -0.60
C GLU A 340 4.21 14.06 -2.12
N PHE A 341 3.15 13.46 -2.67
CA PHE A 341 2.90 13.46 -4.12
C PHE A 341 2.74 14.89 -4.65
N LEU A 342 2.00 15.75 -3.92
CA LEU A 342 1.83 17.15 -4.31
C LEU A 342 3.13 17.94 -4.20
N ALA A 343 3.93 17.71 -3.15
CA ALA A 343 5.23 18.33 -2.98
C ALA A 343 6.25 17.85 -4.04
N THR A 344 6.16 16.58 -4.43
CA THR A 344 6.98 15.99 -5.50
C THR A 344 6.74 16.69 -6.82
N ALA A 345 5.49 17.04 -7.14
CA ALA A 345 5.23 17.77 -8.39
C ALA A 345 5.94 19.12 -8.46
N GLN A 346 6.06 19.84 -7.34
CA GLN A 346 6.86 21.07 -7.30
C GLN A 346 8.32 20.83 -7.66
N ARG A 347 8.90 19.74 -7.14
CA ARG A 347 10.34 19.41 -7.34
C ARG A 347 10.63 18.84 -8.73
N ARG A 348 9.67 18.12 -9.30
CA ARG A 348 9.87 17.27 -10.48
C ARG A 348 9.27 17.81 -11.77
N LEU A 349 8.51 18.90 -11.76
CA LEU A 349 8.08 19.54 -13.00
C LEU A 349 9.21 20.36 -13.63
N ASN A 350 9.28 20.45 -14.95
CA ASN A 350 10.05 21.48 -15.65
C ASN A 350 9.49 22.88 -15.34
N ALA A 351 10.23 23.93 -15.70
CA ALA A 351 9.65 25.28 -15.73
C ALA A 351 8.41 25.28 -16.62
N GLU A 352 7.32 25.91 -16.17
CA GLU A 352 5.99 25.89 -16.82
C GLU A 352 5.36 24.48 -16.99
N GLY A 353 5.98 23.44 -16.42
CA GLY A 353 5.43 22.10 -16.40
C GLY A 353 4.09 22.05 -15.65
N VAL A 354 3.27 21.06 -16.01
CA VAL A 354 1.89 20.94 -15.52
C VAL A 354 1.71 19.63 -14.77
N ALA A 355 1.03 19.66 -13.63
CA ALA A 355 0.52 18.45 -12.99
C ALA A 355 -1.00 18.38 -13.07
N TYR A 356 -1.53 17.19 -13.30
CA TYR A 356 -2.95 16.89 -13.14
C TYR A 356 -3.12 15.84 -12.04
N PHE A 357 -3.90 16.21 -11.02
CA PHE A 357 -4.26 15.34 -9.92
C PHE A 357 -5.76 15.10 -9.91
N VAL A 358 -6.17 13.84 -9.89
CA VAL A 358 -7.55 13.50 -9.55
C VAL A 358 -7.64 13.13 -8.07
N ALA A 359 -8.67 13.62 -7.39
CA ALA A 359 -8.89 13.38 -5.98
C ALA A 359 -10.38 13.33 -5.64
N ASN A 360 -10.73 12.74 -4.49
CA ASN A 360 -12.07 12.89 -3.94
C ASN A 360 -12.35 14.37 -3.61
N ASP A 361 -13.59 14.80 -3.82
CA ASP A 361 -14.00 16.21 -3.72
C ASP A 361 -13.66 16.90 -2.40
N PHE A 362 -13.75 16.15 -1.30
CA PHE A 362 -13.52 16.65 0.06
C PHE A 362 -12.03 16.81 0.41
N LEU A 363 -11.10 16.29 -0.40
CA LEU A 363 -9.67 16.39 -0.13
C LEU A 363 -9.16 17.79 -0.49
N PRO A 364 -8.53 18.53 0.44
CA PRO A 364 -8.19 19.95 0.24
C PRO A 364 -6.84 20.15 -0.49
N TYR A 365 -6.66 19.54 -1.66
CA TYR A 365 -5.39 19.59 -2.43
C TYR A 365 -5.07 20.98 -2.99
N GLU A 366 -6.07 21.84 -3.16
CA GLU A 366 -5.90 23.20 -3.68
C GLU A 366 -4.94 24.03 -2.83
N LYS A 367 -5.05 23.92 -1.50
CA LYS A 367 -4.23 24.69 -0.55
C LYS A 367 -2.74 24.38 -0.66
N PRO A 368 -2.27 23.11 -0.55
CA PRO A 368 -0.86 22.80 -0.73
C PRO A 368 -0.37 23.11 -2.15
N LEU A 369 -1.17 22.88 -3.19
CA LEU A 369 -0.76 23.19 -4.57
C LEU A 369 -0.59 24.70 -4.81
N SER A 370 -1.49 25.53 -4.29
CA SER A 370 -1.49 27.00 -4.52
C SER A 370 -0.25 27.69 -3.94
N SER A 371 0.45 27.03 -3.01
CA SER A 371 1.69 27.54 -2.41
C SER A 371 2.84 27.66 -3.43
N TRP A 372 2.83 26.86 -4.51
CA TRP A 372 3.90 26.82 -5.50
C TRP A 372 3.40 26.82 -6.96
N ALA A 373 2.11 26.57 -7.20
CA ALA A 373 1.51 26.50 -8.52
C ALA A 373 0.38 27.53 -8.70
N THR A 374 0.05 27.83 -9.95
CA THR A 374 -1.28 28.33 -10.31
C THR A 374 -2.22 27.14 -10.47
N VAL A 375 -3.31 27.11 -9.70
CA VAL A 375 -4.21 25.94 -9.60
C VAL A 375 -5.57 26.25 -10.19
N GLU A 376 -6.06 25.34 -11.02
CA GLU A 376 -7.37 25.37 -11.66
C GLU A 376 -8.10 24.05 -11.40
N GLU A 377 -9.36 24.12 -11.01
CA GLU A 377 -10.25 22.96 -11.05
C GLU A 377 -10.82 22.83 -12.46
N VAL A 378 -10.36 21.81 -13.20
CA VAL A 378 -10.75 21.62 -14.60
C VAL A 378 -12.12 20.97 -14.70
N VAL A 379 -12.40 20.01 -13.81
CA VAL A 379 -13.70 19.34 -13.75
C VAL A 379 -13.97 18.81 -12.34
N ARG A 380 -15.26 18.77 -11.99
CA ARG A 380 -15.80 18.08 -10.82
C ARG A 380 -16.98 17.21 -11.23
N GLU A 381 -16.85 15.91 -11.06
CA GLU A 381 -17.84 14.94 -11.50
C GLU A 381 -17.81 13.68 -10.64
N GLY A 382 -18.98 13.15 -10.26
CA GLY A 382 -19.08 11.83 -9.64
C GLY A 382 -18.42 11.69 -8.26
N GLY A 383 -18.24 12.80 -7.53
CA GLY A 383 -17.57 12.83 -6.22
C GLY A 383 -16.06 13.02 -6.29
N PHE A 384 -15.52 13.25 -7.50
CA PHE A 384 -14.11 13.51 -7.76
C PHE A 384 -13.91 14.86 -8.45
N LYS A 385 -12.73 15.44 -8.26
CA LYS A 385 -12.27 16.63 -8.96
C LYS A 385 -10.92 16.37 -9.62
N VAL A 386 -10.69 16.99 -10.77
CA VAL A 386 -9.38 17.05 -11.42
C VAL A 386 -8.83 18.46 -11.27
N LEU A 387 -7.69 18.56 -10.60
CA LEU A 387 -6.96 19.81 -10.41
C LEU A 387 -5.78 19.85 -11.39
N ARG A 388 -5.67 20.96 -12.11
CA ARG A 388 -4.51 21.31 -12.93
C ARG A 388 -3.65 22.30 -12.15
N ALA A 389 -2.38 21.98 -11.99
CA ALA A 389 -1.40 22.81 -11.30
C ALA A 389 -0.25 23.15 -12.25
N VAL A 390 -0.08 24.43 -12.58
CA VAL A 390 1.03 24.92 -13.41
C VAL A 390 2.13 25.46 -12.51
N ARG A 391 3.35 24.94 -12.64
CA ARG A 391 4.50 25.41 -11.86
C ARG A 391 4.75 26.91 -12.14
N LYS A 392 4.83 27.70 -11.06
CA LYS A 392 5.14 29.14 -11.12
C LYS A 392 6.61 29.40 -11.44
#